data_AF-A0A3D8T558-F1
#
_entry.id   AF-A0A3D8T558-F1
#
_cell.length_a   1.000
_cell.length_b   1.000
_cell.length_c   1.000
_cell.angle_alpha   90.00
_cell.angle_beta   90.00
_cell.angle_gamma   90.00
#
_symmetry.space_group_name_H-M   'P 1'
#
loop_
_entity.id
_entity.type
_entity.pdbx_description
1 polymer ?
#
loop_
_entity_poly.entity_id
_entity_poly.type
_entity_poly.pdbx_seq_one_letter_code
_entity_poly.pdbx_strand_id
1 'polypeptide(L)'
;MNSNYEDDDFNPADLEAPVEYIHICGYKNEKNAGDEDGNPPTNHWATFLQISERESVRLDMAPGYGSDGQRGKINIASKTYVCSHNAIKALTFPLRAQATVRTIIDIINSNGRDRYNFTEEWEGCRFWMSTFISDLEGSGLVAPGSANATWDAVNLYWRYPDGSERREVKHGTFY
;
A
#
# COMPACT_ATOMS: atom_id res chain seq x y z
N MET A 1 -2.84 -16.10 -7.01
CA MET A 1 -2.11 -14.89 -7.45
C MET A 1 -1.78 -15.06 -8.93
N ASN A 2 -1.68 -13.96 -9.68
CA ASN A 2 -1.39 -13.96 -11.12
C ASN A 2 0.00 -13.33 -11.39
N SER A 3 0.36 -13.10 -12.65
CA SER A 3 1.68 -12.56 -13.03
C SER A 3 1.94 -11.09 -12.62
N ASN A 4 0.96 -10.41 -12.01
CA ASN A 4 1.10 -9.07 -11.47
C ASN A 4 1.60 -9.06 -10.01
N TYR A 5 1.89 -10.24 -9.44
CA TYR A 5 2.45 -10.40 -8.11
C TYR A 5 3.92 -10.81 -8.18
N GLU A 6 4.67 -10.41 -7.15
CA GLU A 6 5.97 -10.99 -6.81
C GLU A 6 5.89 -11.57 -5.41
N ASP A 7 6.03 -12.88 -5.31
CA ASP A 7 5.72 -13.67 -4.13
C ASP A 7 6.91 -14.50 -3.62
N ASP A 8 8.14 -14.15 -4.03
CA ASP A 8 9.38 -14.84 -3.63
C ASP A 8 9.55 -14.91 -2.10
N ASP A 9 9.09 -13.89 -1.37
CA ASP A 9 9.17 -13.77 0.09
C ASP A 9 7.83 -14.09 0.79
N PHE A 10 6.85 -14.65 0.09
CA PHE A 10 5.52 -14.93 0.63
C PHE A 10 5.37 -16.40 1.03
N ASN A 11 4.91 -16.65 2.25
CA ASN A 11 4.51 -17.99 2.69
C ASN A 11 3.09 -18.29 2.19
N PRO A 12 2.88 -19.26 1.28
CA PRO A 12 1.55 -19.54 0.73
C PRO A 12 0.52 -19.97 1.77
N ALA A 13 0.95 -20.48 2.93
CA ALA A 13 0.03 -20.83 4.02
C ALA A 13 -0.67 -19.59 4.61
N ASP A 14 -0.06 -18.41 4.52
CA ASP A 14 -0.61 -17.17 5.05
C ASP A 14 -1.84 -16.69 4.26
N LEU A 15 -2.11 -17.25 3.07
CA LEU A 15 -3.33 -16.95 2.30
C LEU A 15 -4.61 -17.22 3.10
N GLU A 16 -4.61 -18.26 3.93
CA GLU A 16 -5.77 -18.62 4.75
C GLU A 16 -5.75 -17.98 6.14
N ALA A 17 -4.69 -17.21 6.46
CA ALA A 17 -4.60 -16.56 7.75
C ALA A 17 -5.66 -15.45 7.87
N PRO A 18 -6.37 -15.37 9.02
CA PRO A 18 -7.33 -14.30 9.27
C PRO A 18 -6.59 -12.95 9.38
N VAL A 19 -7.20 -11.90 8.86
CA VAL A 19 -6.68 -10.53 9.02
C VAL A 19 -7.46 -9.83 10.11
N GLU A 20 -6.76 -9.27 11.10
CA GLU A 20 -7.38 -8.53 12.21
C GLU A 20 -7.37 -7.03 11.98
N TYR A 21 -6.25 -6.52 11.46
CA TYR A 21 -6.02 -5.11 11.19
C TYR A 21 -5.34 -4.93 9.85
N ILE A 22 -5.62 -3.79 9.21
CA ILE A 22 -4.90 -3.32 8.04
C ILE A 22 -4.14 -2.06 8.45
N HIS A 23 -2.82 -2.12 8.34
CA HIS A 23 -1.97 -0.96 8.54
C HIS A 23 -1.51 -0.44 7.19
N ILE A 24 -1.52 0.88 7.02
CA ILE A 24 -0.83 1.52 5.90
C ILE A 24 0.29 2.40 6.46
N CYS A 25 1.48 2.29 5.89
CA CYS A 25 2.68 2.91 6.42
C CYS A 25 3.37 3.75 5.35
N GLY A 26 3.52 5.04 5.61
CA GLY A 26 4.42 5.92 4.86
C GLY A 26 5.83 5.82 5.44
N TYR A 27 6.80 5.45 4.61
CA TYR A 27 8.19 5.27 5.05
C TYR A 27 8.94 6.60 5.19
N LYS A 28 9.84 6.69 6.18
CA LYS A 28 10.69 7.86 6.36
C LYS A 28 11.68 8.01 5.20
N ASN A 29 11.88 9.26 4.78
CA ASN A 29 13.00 9.68 3.93
C ASN A 29 13.92 10.54 4.81
N GLU A 30 14.98 9.95 5.37
CA GLU A 30 15.81 10.61 6.37
C GLU A 30 16.54 11.85 5.86
N LYS A 31 16.82 11.89 4.55
CA LYS A 31 17.49 13.03 3.89
C LYS A 31 16.50 14.08 3.40
N ASN A 32 15.21 13.77 3.40
CA ASN A 32 14.16 14.52 2.71
C ASN A 32 14.57 14.89 1.26
N ALA A 33 15.32 14.00 0.60
CA ALA A 33 15.82 14.23 -0.75
C ALA A 33 14.74 13.88 -1.78
N GLY A 34 14.60 14.74 -2.79
CA GLY A 34 13.85 14.43 -4.00
C GLY A 34 14.48 13.30 -4.83
N ASP A 35 13.90 13.00 -5.98
CA ASP A 35 14.48 12.04 -6.91
C ASP A 35 15.60 12.64 -7.79
N GLU A 36 16.18 11.81 -8.65
CA GLU A 36 17.29 12.19 -9.53
C GLU A 36 16.88 13.17 -10.64
N ASP A 37 15.58 13.23 -10.96
CA ASP A 37 14.98 14.11 -11.97
C ASP A 37 14.60 15.49 -11.40
N GLY A 38 14.81 15.70 -10.09
CA GLY A 38 14.55 16.96 -9.40
C GLY A 38 13.12 17.10 -8.89
N ASN A 39 12.31 16.04 -8.90
CA ASN A 39 11.00 16.05 -8.27
C ASN A 39 11.15 16.13 -6.75
N PRO A 40 10.25 16.86 -6.06
CA PRO A 40 10.28 16.95 -4.62
C PRO A 40 10.03 15.59 -3.95
N PRO A 41 10.50 15.39 -2.70
CA PRO A 41 10.32 14.13 -2.00
C PRO A 41 8.85 13.81 -1.73
N THR A 42 8.52 12.53 -1.79
CA THR A 42 7.30 11.94 -1.26
C THR A 42 7.65 10.75 -0.36
N ASN A 43 6.70 10.29 0.47
CA ASN A 43 6.87 9.02 1.18
C ASN A 43 6.41 7.89 0.27
N HIS A 44 7.16 6.78 0.24
CA HIS A 44 6.65 5.52 -0.28
C HIS A 44 5.66 4.91 0.74
N TRP A 45 4.58 4.31 0.24
CA TRP A 45 3.52 3.74 1.08
C TRP A 45 3.34 2.25 0.78
N ALA A 46 3.22 1.45 1.84
CA ALA A 46 2.90 0.03 1.76
C ALA A 46 1.83 -0.36 2.78
N THR A 47 1.12 -1.45 2.49
CA THR A 47 0.09 -2.04 3.34
C THR A 47 0.66 -3.23 4.10
N PHE A 48 0.20 -3.44 5.33
CA PHE A 48 0.48 -4.61 6.14
C PHE A 48 -0.84 -5.18 6.65
N LEU A 49 -1.15 -6.42 6.26
CA LEU A 49 -2.29 -7.19 6.74
C LEU A 49 -1.85 -7.93 8.00
N GLN A 50 -2.26 -7.49 9.18
CA GLN A 50 -1.88 -8.14 10.44
C GLN A 50 -2.62 -9.48 10.56
N ILE A 51 -1.84 -10.57 10.61
CA ILE A 51 -2.36 -11.95 10.69
C ILE A 51 -2.16 -12.59 12.06
N SER A 52 -1.35 -11.97 12.93
CA SER A 52 -1.17 -12.33 14.34
C SER A 52 -0.68 -11.11 15.12
N GLU A 53 -0.50 -11.23 16.44
CA GLU A 53 0.07 -10.17 17.29
C GLU A 53 1.51 -9.75 16.88
N ARG A 54 2.17 -10.54 16.04
CA ARG A 54 3.59 -10.33 15.67
C ARG A 54 3.85 -10.41 14.18
N GLU A 55 2.89 -10.79 13.37
CA GLU A 55 3.12 -11.09 11.95
C GLU A 55 2.14 -10.36 11.06
N SER A 56 2.60 -10.08 9.84
CA SER A 56 1.76 -9.49 8.81
C SER A 56 2.14 -9.99 7.41
N VAL A 57 1.23 -9.82 6.47
CA VAL A 57 1.52 -9.91 5.05
C VAL A 57 1.63 -8.49 4.50
N ARG A 58 2.80 -8.13 3.98
CA ARG A 58 3.03 -6.85 3.31
C ARG A 58 2.49 -6.91 1.89
N LEU A 59 1.76 -5.89 1.47
CA LEU A 59 1.45 -5.60 0.07
C LEU A 59 2.09 -4.28 -0.31
N ASP A 60 2.99 -4.32 -1.29
CA ASP A 60 3.78 -3.18 -1.75
C ASP A 60 3.65 -3.03 -3.27
N MET A 61 2.89 -2.04 -3.72
CA MET A 61 2.74 -1.74 -5.14
C MET A 61 3.97 -0.95 -5.61
N ALA A 62 4.78 -1.54 -6.48
CA ALA A 62 6.05 -1.00 -6.94
C ALA A 62 6.13 -0.92 -8.48
N PRO A 63 6.75 0.14 -9.04
CA PRO A 63 7.04 0.25 -10.46
C PRO A 63 8.27 -0.58 -10.85
N GLY A 64 8.69 -0.53 -12.11
CA GLY A 64 9.91 -1.17 -12.60
C GLY A 64 9.69 -2.33 -13.57
N TYR A 65 8.46 -2.54 -14.05
CA TYR A 65 8.13 -3.61 -14.99
C TYR A 65 7.59 -3.07 -16.32
N GLY A 66 7.60 -3.91 -17.34
CA GLY A 66 7.23 -3.50 -18.71
C GLY A 66 8.40 -2.80 -19.42
N SER A 67 8.21 -2.50 -20.70
CA SER A 67 9.24 -1.85 -21.53
C SER A 67 9.50 -0.39 -21.15
N ASP A 68 8.52 0.27 -20.53
CA ASP A 68 8.55 1.65 -20.06
C ASP A 68 8.89 1.77 -18.56
N GLY A 69 8.97 0.64 -17.84
CA GLY A 69 9.19 0.60 -16.40
C GLY A 69 8.01 1.09 -15.55
N GLN A 70 6.88 1.45 -16.16
CA GLN A 70 5.73 2.04 -15.45
C GLN A 70 4.74 0.99 -14.96
N ARG A 71 4.77 -0.23 -15.53
CA ARG A 71 3.86 -1.28 -15.09
C ARG A 71 4.17 -1.65 -13.65
N GLY A 72 3.15 -1.54 -12.81
CA GLY A 72 3.21 -1.90 -11.40
C GLY A 72 3.11 -3.40 -11.19
N LYS A 73 3.74 -3.87 -10.12
CA LYS A 73 3.45 -5.18 -9.52
C LYS A 73 3.26 -5.04 -8.03
N ILE A 74 2.47 -5.97 -7.47
CA ILE A 74 2.31 -6.11 -6.02
C ILE A 74 3.39 -7.06 -5.53
N ASN A 75 4.41 -6.51 -4.86
CA ASN A 75 5.32 -7.32 -4.05
C ASN A 75 4.59 -7.73 -2.77
N ILE A 76 4.32 -9.03 -2.65
CA ILE A 76 3.69 -9.64 -1.49
C ILE A 76 4.74 -10.40 -0.69
N ALA A 77 4.77 -10.20 0.63
CA ALA A 77 5.77 -10.84 1.48
C ALA A 77 5.28 -11.06 2.90
N SER A 78 5.59 -12.22 3.47
CA SER A 78 5.32 -12.54 4.88
C SER A 78 6.35 -11.86 5.78
N LYS A 79 5.90 -11.20 6.84
CA LYS A 79 6.74 -10.42 7.76
C LYS A 79 6.54 -10.88 9.21
N THR A 80 7.64 -10.89 9.96
CA THR A 80 7.69 -11.21 11.40
C THR A 80 7.45 -9.98 12.29
N TYR A 81 6.74 -8.99 11.77
CA TYR A 81 6.30 -7.79 12.47
C TYR A 81 4.93 -7.35 11.95
N VAL A 82 4.14 -6.65 12.78
CA VAL A 82 2.77 -6.22 12.43
C VAL A 82 2.73 -5.06 11.43
N CYS A 83 3.69 -4.14 11.50
CA CYS A 83 3.86 -3.03 10.56
C CYS A 83 5.32 -2.54 10.55
N SER A 84 5.70 -1.75 9.55
CA SER A 84 7.10 -1.34 9.35
C SER A 84 7.66 -0.49 10.49
N HIS A 85 8.82 -0.87 11.03
CA HIS A 85 9.64 -0.06 11.95
C HIS A 85 10.23 1.20 11.27
N ASN A 86 10.16 1.29 9.94
CA ASN A 86 10.63 2.42 9.15
C ASN A 86 9.52 3.45 8.84
N ALA A 87 8.33 3.29 9.42
CA ALA A 87 7.20 4.18 9.20
C ALA A 87 7.41 5.54 9.89
N ILE A 88 7.22 6.63 9.15
CA ILE A 88 7.08 7.98 9.72
C ILE A 88 5.61 8.35 9.98
N LYS A 89 4.71 7.70 9.24
CA LYS A 89 3.27 7.79 9.43
C LYS A 89 2.66 6.41 9.27
N ALA A 90 1.75 6.06 10.17
CA ALA A 90 0.92 4.87 10.03
C ALA A 90 -0.55 5.21 10.30
N LEU A 91 -1.45 4.54 9.58
CA LEU A 91 -2.87 4.45 9.92
C LEU A 91 -3.21 2.97 10.12
N THR A 92 -4.15 2.69 11.02
CA THR A 92 -4.57 1.34 11.37
C THR A 92 -6.08 1.25 11.30
N PHE A 93 -6.58 0.25 10.57
CA PHE A 93 -8.00 0.00 10.37
C PHE A 93 -8.35 -1.40 10.88
N PRO A 94 -9.15 -1.53 11.95
CA PRO A 94 -9.68 -2.82 12.37
C PRO A 94 -10.63 -3.37 11.32
N LEU A 95 -10.58 -4.68 11.06
CA LEU A 95 -11.57 -5.32 10.22
C LEU A 95 -12.93 -5.38 10.92
N ARG A 96 -13.99 -5.16 10.13
CA ARG A 96 -15.39 -5.19 10.61
C ARG A 96 -16.11 -6.50 10.31
N ALA A 97 -15.51 -7.36 9.49
CA ALA A 97 -16.00 -8.68 9.15
C ALA A 97 -14.81 -9.65 9.03
N GLN A 98 -15.09 -10.94 9.17
CA GLN A 98 -14.08 -11.98 8.99
C GLN A 98 -13.58 -11.98 7.54
N ALA A 99 -12.27 -11.84 7.36
CA ALA A 99 -11.61 -11.95 6.07
C ALA A 99 -10.23 -12.58 6.27
N THR A 100 -9.76 -13.27 5.24
CA THR A 100 -8.40 -13.80 5.18
C THR A 100 -7.54 -12.96 4.23
N VAL A 101 -6.23 -13.20 4.20
CA VAL A 101 -5.34 -12.61 3.20
C VAL A 101 -5.84 -12.90 1.78
N ARG A 102 -6.34 -14.12 1.53
CA ARG A 102 -6.99 -14.48 0.26
C ARG A 102 -8.18 -13.59 -0.05
N THR A 103 -9.06 -13.32 0.91
CA THR A 103 -10.21 -12.42 0.71
C THR A 103 -9.75 -11.03 0.23
N ILE A 104 -8.70 -10.49 0.83
CA ILE A 104 -8.15 -9.18 0.43
C ILE A 104 -7.55 -9.22 -0.98
N ILE A 105 -6.79 -10.28 -1.31
CA ILE A 105 -6.22 -10.48 -2.65
C ILE A 105 -7.32 -10.65 -3.70
N ASP A 106 -8.42 -11.35 -3.39
CA ASP A 106 -9.54 -11.53 -4.29
C ASP A 106 -10.27 -10.21 -4.56
N ILE A 107 -10.39 -9.32 -3.58
CA ILE A 107 -10.91 -7.96 -3.77
C ILE A 107 -9.99 -7.16 -4.71
N ILE A 108 -8.68 -7.21 -4.49
CA ILE A 108 -7.70 -6.54 -5.36
C ILE A 108 -7.88 -7.01 -6.80
N ASN A 109 -7.92 -8.32 -7.03
CA ASN A 109 -8.01 -8.88 -8.39
C ASN A 109 -9.38 -8.63 -9.04
N SER A 110 -10.48 -8.80 -8.30
CA SER A 110 -11.83 -8.61 -8.84
C SER A 110 -12.12 -7.15 -9.22
N ASN A 111 -11.52 -6.19 -8.51
CA ASN A 111 -11.58 -4.78 -8.84
C ASN A 111 -10.49 -4.34 -9.83
N GLY A 112 -9.64 -5.26 -10.30
CA GLY A 112 -8.55 -4.97 -11.24
C GLY A 112 -7.43 -4.10 -10.66
N ARG A 113 -7.25 -4.07 -9.34
CA ARG A 113 -6.21 -3.27 -8.68
C ARG A 113 -4.81 -3.86 -8.80
N ASP A 114 -4.70 -5.12 -9.20
CA ASP A 114 -3.45 -5.75 -9.58
C ASP A 114 -2.93 -5.29 -10.95
N ARG A 115 -3.78 -4.69 -11.78
CA ARG A 115 -3.44 -4.17 -13.10
C ARG A 115 -3.29 -2.65 -13.03
N TYR A 116 -2.10 -2.18 -12.71
CA TYR A 116 -1.83 -0.77 -12.45
C TYR A 116 -0.58 -0.30 -13.20
N ASN A 117 -0.66 0.88 -13.81
CA ASN A 117 0.49 1.61 -14.35
C ASN A 117 0.73 2.86 -13.51
N PHE A 118 1.98 3.06 -13.13
CA PHE A 118 2.47 4.28 -12.50
C PHE A 118 2.49 5.45 -13.49
N THR A 119 2.71 6.65 -12.95
CA THR A 119 2.99 7.85 -13.76
C THR A 119 4.41 7.83 -14.32
N GLU A 120 4.72 8.77 -15.23
CA GLU A 120 6.06 8.92 -15.81
C GLU A 120 7.11 9.22 -14.73
N GLU A 121 6.73 9.94 -13.67
CA GLU A 121 7.56 10.25 -12.51
C GLU A 121 7.64 9.10 -11.49
N TRP A 122 7.20 7.90 -11.87
CA TRP A 122 7.15 6.69 -11.03
C TRP A 122 6.40 6.88 -9.72
N GLU A 123 5.52 7.88 -9.68
CA GLU A 123 4.56 8.06 -8.61
C GLU A 123 3.29 7.25 -8.90
N GLY A 124 2.66 6.77 -7.83
CA GLY A 124 1.42 6.01 -7.97
C GLY A 124 1.05 5.18 -6.76
N CYS A 125 2.01 4.83 -5.89
CA CYS A 125 1.73 4.05 -4.69
C CYS A 125 0.69 4.73 -3.78
N ARG A 126 0.72 6.06 -3.69
CA ARG A 126 -0.23 6.89 -2.91
C ARG A 126 -1.66 6.81 -3.45
N PHE A 127 -1.83 6.87 -4.77
CA PHE A 127 -3.14 6.74 -5.43
C PHE A 127 -3.66 5.30 -5.34
N TRP A 128 -2.79 4.32 -5.58
CA TRP A 128 -3.12 2.90 -5.43
C TRP A 128 -3.59 2.59 -4.00
N MET A 129 -2.86 3.09 -2.98
CA MET A 129 -3.20 2.93 -1.56
C MET A 129 -4.60 3.47 -1.23
N SER A 130 -4.89 4.70 -1.70
CA SER A 130 -6.19 5.33 -1.45
C SER A 130 -7.33 4.56 -2.12
N THR A 131 -7.10 4.09 -3.35
CA THR A 131 -8.08 3.30 -4.09
C THR A 131 -8.33 1.95 -3.40
N PHE A 132 -7.26 1.28 -2.98
CA PHE A 132 -7.34 0.01 -2.26
C PHE A 132 -8.13 0.12 -0.96
N ILE A 133 -7.85 1.12 -0.11
CA ILE A 133 -8.64 1.33 1.12
C ILE A 133 -10.09 1.71 0.80
N SER A 134 -10.34 2.47 -0.27
CA SER A 134 -11.70 2.77 -0.72
C SER A 134 -12.49 1.52 -1.14
N ASP A 135 -11.85 0.57 -1.81
CA ASP A 135 -12.48 -0.70 -2.19
C ASP A 135 -12.83 -1.55 -0.94
N LEU A 136 -11.94 -1.56 0.06
CA LEU A 136 -12.19 -2.24 1.34
C LEU A 136 -13.31 -1.58 2.14
N GLU A 137 -13.41 -0.25 2.08
CA GLU A 137 -14.52 0.48 2.69
C GLU A 137 -15.84 0.16 1.98
N GLY A 138 -15.84 0.17 0.64
CA GLY A 138 -17.01 -0.15 -0.18
C GLY A 138 -17.50 -1.59 -0.01
N SER A 139 -16.61 -2.54 0.30
CA SER A 139 -16.98 -3.92 0.67
C SER A 139 -17.40 -4.09 2.13
N GLY A 140 -17.31 -3.02 2.94
CA GLY A 140 -17.68 -3.03 4.36
C GLY A 140 -16.63 -3.70 5.27
N LEU A 141 -15.45 -4.04 4.76
CA LEU A 141 -14.38 -4.65 5.55
C LEU A 141 -13.72 -3.67 6.52
N VAL A 142 -13.67 -2.38 6.18
CA VAL A 142 -13.22 -1.31 7.09
C VAL A 142 -14.35 -0.30 7.35
N ALA A 143 -14.17 0.57 8.34
CA ALA A 143 -15.19 1.55 8.71
C ALA A 143 -15.35 2.65 7.66
N PRO A 144 -16.58 3.19 7.45
CA PRO A 144 -16.77 4.40 6.66
C PRO A 144 -15.89 5.55 7.16
N GLY A 145 -15.25 6.26 6.23
CA GLY A 145 -14.29 7.33 6.50
C GLY A 145 -12.83 6.86 6.50
N SER A 146 -12.55 5.56 6.40
CA SER A 146 -11.19 5.02 6.23
C SER A 146 -10.56 5.47 4.92
N ALA A 147 -11.36 5.57 3.85
CA ALA A 147 -10.90 6.08 2.55
C ALA A 147 -10.47 7.55 2.63
N ASN A 148 -11.29 8.40 3.27
CA ASN A 148 -10.98 9.81 3.47
C ASN A 148 -9.73 9.99 4.36
N ALA A 149 -9.64 9.24 5.46
CA ALA A 149 -8.47 9.29 6.35
C ALA A 149 -7.18 8.88 5.62
N THR A 150 -7.27 7.87 4.75
CA THR A 150 -6.15 7.46 3.89
C THR A 150 -5.76 8.56 2.92
N TRP A 151 -6.73 9.13 2.21
CA TRP A 151 -6.49 10.22 1.26
C TRP A 151 -5.81 11.42 1.92
N ASP A 152 -6.32 11.85 3.08
CA ASP A 152 -5.75 12.96 3.85
C ASP A 152 -4.29 12.69 4.26
N ALA A 153 -3.95 11.44 4.57
CA ALA A 153 -2.61 11.07 4.97
C ALA A 153 -1.63 10.96 3.79
N VAL A 154 -2.04 10.40 2.65
CA VAL A 154 -1.16 10.21 1.48
C VAL A 154 -1.00 11.49 0.64
N ASN A 155 -1.90 12.47 0.80
CA ASN A 155 -1.80 13.78 0.17
C ASN A 155 -0.81 14.73 0.90
N LEU A 156 -0.16 14.21 1.94
CA LEU A 156 0.93 14.85 2.65
C LEU A 156 2.25 14.10 2.41
N TYR A 157 3.32 14.87 2.28
CA TYR A 157 4.65 14.39 2.56
C TYR A 157 4.96 14.62 4.05
N TRP A 158 5.29 13.54 4.74
CA TRP A 158 5.71 13.50 6.13
C TRP A 158 7.25 13.61 6.18
N ARG A 159 7.73 14.75 6.68
CA ARG A 159 9.15 15.10 6.75
C ARG A 159 9.81 14.45 7.96
N TYR A 160 11.03 13.96 7.77
CA TYR A 160 11.85 13.49 8.89
C TYR A 160 12.68 14.66 9.47
N PRO A 161 12.78 14.81 10.81
CA PRO A 161 12.14 13.97 11.83
C PRO A 161 10.69 14.36 12.18
N ASP A 162 10.25 15.57 11.82
CA ASP A 162 8.90 16.05 12.12
C ASP A 162 8.40 17.05 11.06
N GLY A 163 7.07 17.21 11.02
CA GLY A 163 6.35 18.12 10.13
C GLY A 163 5.81 17.44 8.88
N SER A 164 4.95 18.17 8.17
CA SER A 164 4.38 17.71 6.91
C SER A 164 4.13 18.87 5.97
N GLU A 165 4.00 18.56 4.69
CA GLU A 165 3.56 19.51 3.67
C GLU A 165 2.69 18.82 2.62
N ARG A 166 1.81 19.58 1.97
CA ARG A 166 0.96 19.02 0.92
C ARG A 166 1.81 18.64 -0.29
N ARG A 167 1.60 17.41 -0.76
CA ARG A 167 2.13 16.91 -2.02
C ARG A 167 1.00 16.22 -2.76
N GLU A 168 0.54 16.88 -3.83
CA GLU A 168 -0.54 16.35 -4.66
C GLU A 168 -0.25 14.91 -5.06
N VAL A 169 -1.26 14.06 -4.95
CA VAL A 169 -1.18 12.66 -5.33
C VAL A 169 -1.25 12.58 -6.85
N LYS A 170 -0.20 12.06 -7.49
CA LYS A 170 -0.24 11.72 -8.91
C LYS A 170 -1.01 10.43 -9.12
N HIS A 171 -1.89 10.42 -10.11
CA HIS A 171 -2.79 9.31 -10.40
C HIS A 171 -2.21 8.46 -11.52
N GLY A 172 -1.83 7.22 -11.21
CA GLY A 172 -1.61 6.21 -12.23
C GLY A 172 -2.94 5.72 -12.82
N THR A 173 -2.87 4.66 -13.62
CA THR A 173 -4.04 4.13 -14.34
C THR A 173 -4.25 2.65 -14.06
N PHE A 174 -5.51 2.24 -13.93
CA PHE A 174 -5.92 0.84 -13.87
C PHE A 174 -6.39 0.40 -15.26
N TYR A 175 -6.13 -0.85 -15.66
CA TYR A 175 -6.48 -1.38 -16.99
C TYR A 175 -6.98 -2.82 -16.93
#